data_AF-D6U257-F1
#
_entry.id   AF-D6U257-F1
#
_cell.length_a   1.000
_cell.length_b   1.000
_cell.length_c   1.000
_cell.angle_alpha   90.00
_cell.angle_beta   90.00
_cell.angle_gamma   90.00
#
_symmetry.space_group_name_H-M   'P 1'
#
loop_
_entity.id
_entity.type
_entity.pdbx_description
1 polymer ?
#
loop_
_entity_poly.entity_id
_entity_poly.type
_entity_poly.pdbx_seq_one_letter_code
_entity_poly.pdbx_strand_id
1 'polypeptide(L)'
;MSQRIIPYSFSVERIYPSFSGMTEYPQFTAAPVITRPGQAQGIYITLHDPDAAEETAAMFDRWFATRSEISVVDYGTSDKQGLGFIIVEYLECDVDQLFTAILNDVAIVADYTVYGRDLMEG
;
A
#
# COMPACT_ATOMS: atom_id res chain seq x y z
N MET A 1 -11.02 -18.78 36.81
CA MET A 1 -10.19 -19.87 36.22
C MET A 1 -11.14 -20.74 35.40
N SER A 2 -11.05 -20.95 34.10
CA SER A 2 -10.08 -20.65 33.05
C SER A 2 -10.89 -20.65 31.75
N GLN A 3 -10.90 -19.56 30.99
CA GLN A 3 -11.53 -19.57 29.66
C GLN A 3 -10.54 -20.21 28.67
N ARG A 4 -10.95 -21.33 28.07
CA ARG A 4 -10.21 -22.02 27.02
C ARG A 4 -10.14 -21.12 25.79
N ILE A 5 -8.96 -20.61 25.49
CA ILE A 5 -8.65 -19.96 24.21
C ILE A 5 -8.51 -21.09 23.19
N ILE A 6 -9.38 -21.10 22.19
CA ILE A 6 -9.29 -21.98 21.02
C ILE A 6 -8.30 -21.29 20.06
N PRO A 7 -7.14 -21.87 19.72
CA PRO A 7 -6.31 -21.31 18.66
C PRO A 7 -7.00 -21.59 17.32
N TYR A 8 -7.45 -20.54 16.65
CA TYR A 8 -7.86 -20.63 15.25
C TYR A 8 -6.62 -20.91 14.39
N SER A 9 -6.48 -22.14 13.92
CA SER A 9 -5.60 -22.47 12.80
C SER A 9 -6.36 -22.24 11.50
N PHE A 10 -5.97 -21.23 10.72
CA PHE A 10 -6.42 -21.08 9.34
C PHE A 10 -5.31 -21.59 8.42
N SER A 11 -5.57 -22.70 7.74
CA SER A 11 -4.82 -23.12 6.56
C SER A 11 -5.46 -22.46 5.34
N VAL A 12 -4.75 -21.54 4.69
CA VAL A 12 -5.17 -20.99 3.39
C VAL A 12 -4.50 -21.82 2.31
N GLU A 13 -5.17 -22.87 1.83
CA GLU A 13 -4.79 -23.49 0.55
C GLU A 13 -5.21 -22.54 -0.58
N ARG A 14 -4.26 -21.76 -1.10
CA ARG A 14 -4.43 -21.08 -2.38
C ARG A 14 -4.08 -22.06 -3.50
N ILE A 15 -5.09 -22.57 -4.19
CA ILE A 15 -4.89 -23.25 -5.47
C ILE A 15 -4.71 -22.17 -6.54
N TYR A 16 -3.47 -21.98 -6.99
CA TYR A 16 -3.20 -21.18 -8.18
C TYR A 16 -3.27 -22.08 -9.42
N PRO A 17 -4.00 -21.70 -10.49
CA PRO A 17 -3.78 -22.32 -11.79
C PRO A 17 -2.37 -21.98 -12.27
N SER A 18 -1.55 -23.01 -12.46
CA SER A 18 -0.16 -22.92 -12.93
C SER A 18 -0.07 -22.18 -14.27
N PHE A 19 0.64 -21.06 -14.29
CA PHE A 19 1.19 -20.47 -15.51
C PHE A 19 2.71 -20.72 -15.51
N SER A 20 3.15 -21.62 -16.39
CA SER A 20 4.58 -21.84 -16.63
C SER A 20 5.20 -20.64 -17.32
N GLY A 21 6.26 -20.06 -16.73
CA GLY A 21 7.34 -19.48 -17.52
C GLY A 21 7.68 -17.99 -17.36
N MET A 22 7.27 -17.29 -16.30
CA MET A 22 7.83 -15.97 -15.99
C MET A 22 8.57 -16.02 -14.66
N THR A 23 9.75 -15.42 -14.61
CA THR A 23 10.57 -15.24 -13.40
C THR A 23 9.73 -14.51 -12.36
N GLU A 24 9.16 -15.26 -11.42
CA GLU A 24 8.40 -14.73 -10.29
C GLU A 24 9.35 -13.91 -9.41
N TYR A 25 9.27 -12.59 -9.51
CA TYR A 25 9.69 -11.73 -8.41
C TYR A 25 8.76 -12.02 -7.23
N PRO A 26 9.27 -12.20 -6.00
CA PRO A 26 8.41 -12.49 -4.86
C PRO A 26 7.45 -11.33 -4.65
N GLN A 27 6.20 -11.50 -5.08
CA GLN A 27 5.11 -10.61 -4.72
C GLN A 27 4.97 -10.69 -3.20
N PHE A 28 5.45 -9.67 -2.50
CA PHE A 28 5.11 -9.47 -1.10
C PHE A 28 3.63 -9.14 -1.04
N THR A 29 2.79 -10.17 -0.92
CA THR A 29 1.38 -9.99 -0.56
C THR A 29 1.37 -9.35 0.82
N ALA A 30 1.15 -8.03 0.88
CA ALA A 30 0.83 -7.35 2.12
C ALA A 30 -0.33 -8.08 2.80
N ALA A 31 -0.14 -8.49 4.06
CA ALA A 31 -1.22 -9.04 4.85
C ALA A 31 -2.38 -8.03 4.90
N PRO A 32 -3.66 -8.48 4.94
CA PRO A 32 -4.78 -7.55 5.03
C PRO A 32 -4.68 -6.75 6.32
N VAL A 33 -4.36 -5.46 6.19
CA VAL A 33 -4.44 -4.49 7.28
C VAL A 33 -5.92 -4.14 7.40
N ILE A 34 -6.52 -4.38 8.58
CA ILE A 34 -7.89 -3.97 8.89
C ILE A 34 -7.80 -2.64 9.63
N THR A 35 -8.34 -1.57 9.06
CA THR A 35 -8.37 -0.26 9.72
C THR A 35 -9.28 -0.30 10.94
N ARG A 36 -8.76 0.13 12.09
CA ARG A 36 -9.55 0.36 13.31
C ARG A 36 -9.84 1.87 13.45
N PRO A 37 -10.92 2.25 14.15
CA PRO A 37 -11.14 3.66 14.50
C PRO A 37 -9.89 4.25 15.19
N GLY A 38 -9.45 5.44 14.77
CA GLY A 38 -8.21 6.05 15.25
C GLY A 38 -6.92 5.49 14.62
N GLN A 39 -7.01 4.70 13.54
CA GLN A 39 -5.86 4.28 12.74
C GLN A 39 -5.95 4.85 11.33
N ALA A 40 -4.80 5.21 10.76
CA ALA A 40 -4.65 5.46 9.35
C ALA A 40 -3.93 4.28 8.70
N GLN A 41 -4.31 3.95 7.48
CA GLN A 41 -3.46 3.16 6.61
C GLN A 41 -2.72 4.10 5.66
N GLY A 42 -1.61 3.63 5.12
CA GLY A 42 -0.92 4.35 4.07
C GLY A 42 -0.20 3.41 3.13
N ILE A 43 0.21 3.97 2.02
CA ILE A 43 0.98 3.28 0.99
C ILE A 43 2.23 4.08 0.77
N TYR A 44 3.37 3.44 1.01
CA TYR A 44 4.67 3.92 0.59
C TYR A 44 4.94 3.37 -0.82
N ILE A 45 5.03 4.26 -1.80
CA ILE A 45 5.23 3.92 -3.21
C ILE A 45 6.64 4.34 -3.59
N THR A 46 7.40 3.46 -4.25
CA THR A 46 8.69 3.80 -4.84
C THR A 46 8.56 3.90 -6.35
N LEU A 47 9.27 4.85 -6.96
CA LEU A 47 9.26 5.11 -8.39
C LEU A 47 10.63 4.84 -8.98
N HIS A 48 10.67 4.25 -10.17
CA HIS A 48 11.90 4.04 -10.93
C HIS A 48 12.57 5.37 -11.32
N ASP A 49 11.78 6.39 -11.62
CA ASP A 49 12.24 7.72 -12.00
C ASP A 49 11.99 8.72 -10.85
N PRO A 50 13.04 9.27 -10.20
CA PRO A 50 12.88 10.24 -9.12
C PRO A 50 12.28 11.57 -9.57
N ASP A 51 12.51 11.99 -10.82
CA ASP A 51 12.03 13.28 -11.33
C ASP A 51 10.51 13.26 -11.58
N ALA A 52 9.92 12.07 -11.66
CA ALA A 52 8.49 11.89 -11.87
C ALA A 52 7.64 11.92 -10.59
N ALA A 53 8.26 12.04 -9.41
CA ALA A 53 7.55 12.01 -8.13
C ALA A 53 6.49 13.13 -8.02
N GLU A 54 6.83 14.36 -8.42
CA GLU A 54 5.92 15.50 -8.36
C GLU A 54 4.72 15.34 -9.32
N GLU A 55 4.96 14.96 -10.57
CA GLU A 55 3.90 14.76 -11.56
C GLU A 55 2.96 13.61 -11.15
N THR A 56 3.55 12.51 -10.64
CA THR A 56 2.80 11.33 -10.20
C THR A 56 1.99 11.62 -8.93
N ALA A 57 2.54 12.38 -7.98
CA ALA A 57 1.81 12.85 -6.81
C ALA A 57 0.62 13.74 -7.21
N ALA A 58 0.84 14.71 -8.09
CA ALA A 58 -0.23 15.57 -8.61
C ALA A 58 -1.32 14.78 -9.37
N MET A 59 -0.95 13.68 -10.02
CA MET A 59 -1.91 12.76 -10.64
C MET A 59 -2.77 12.05 -9.59
N PHE A 60 -2.16 11.52 -8.52
CA PHE A 60 -2.90 10.87 -7.43
C PHE A 60 -3.82 11.86 -6.70
N ASP A 61 -3.36 13.08 -6.42
CA ASP A 61 -4.21 14.13 -5.83
C ASP A 61 -5.45 14.40 -6.70
N ARG A 62 -5.30 14.42 -8.03
CA ARG A 62 -6.44 14.56 -8.95
C ARG A 62 -7.38 13.36 -8.92
N TRP A 63 -6.86 12.14 -8.81
CA TRP A 63 -7.67 10.93 -8.72
C TRP A 63 -8.49 10.89 -7.43
N PHE A 64 -7.91 11.36 -6.33
CA PHE A 64 -8.54 11.36 -5.01
C PHE A 64 -9.20 12.70 -4.64
N ALA A 65 -9.29 13.66 -5.57
CA ALA A 65 -9.81 15.01 -5.29
C ALA A 65 -11.22 15.04 -4.66
N THR A 66 -12.03 14.00 -4.87
CA THR A 66 -13.38 13.88 -4.29
C THR A 66 -13.44 13.03 -3.02
N ARG A 67 -12.30 12.54 -2.53
CA ARG A 67 -12.16 11.61 -1.40
C ARG A 67 -11.32 12.27 -0.32
N SER A 68 -11.97 13.02 0.57
CA SER A 68 -11.30 13.78 1.65
C SER A 68 -10.55 12.90 2.65
N GLU A 69 -10.88 11.61 2.71
CA GLU A 69 -10.22 10.62 3.55
C GLU A 69 -8.89 10.11 2.96
N ILE A 70 -8.58 10.43 1.70
CA ILE A 70 -7.34 10.04 1.04
C ILE A 70 -6.52 11.28 0.70
N SER A 71 -5.25 11.30 1.08
CA SER A 71 -4.34 12.40 0.74
C SER A 71 -2.96 11.89 0.36
N VAL A 72 -2.33 12.50 -0.63
CA VAL A 72 -0.87 12.47 -0.71
C VAL A 72 -0.34 13.31 0.46
N VAL A 73 0.57 12.75 1.26
CA VAL A 73 1.11 13.42 2.45
C VAL A 73 2.58 13.82 2.30
N ASP A 74 3.31 13.13 1.43
CA ASP A 74 4.71 13.43 1.13
C ASP A 74 5.12 12.83 -0.21
N TYR A 75 6.13 13.43 -0.85
CA TYR A 75 6.77 12.91 -2.05
C TYR A 75 8.18 13.49 -2.20
N GLY A 76 9.05 12.77 -2.90
CA GLY A 76 10.40 13.26 -3.17
C GLY A 76 11.32 12.19 -3.71
N THR A 77 12.62 12.35 -3.43
CA THR A 77 13.66 11.38 -3.81
C THR A 77 14.28 10.77 -2.56
N SER A 78 14.46 9.45 -2.56
CA SER A 78 15.14 8.73 -1.50
C SER A 78 16.66 8.78 -1.69
N ASP A 79 17.36 9.46 -0.79
CA ASP A 79 18.83 9.59 -0.80
C ASP A 79 19.58 8.25 -0.79
N LYS A 80 18.94 7.19 -0.28
CA LYS A 80 19.58 5.88 -0.08
C LYS A 80 19.54 5.00 -1.32
N GLN A 81 18.59 5.21 -2.21
CA GLN A 81 18.34 4.34 -3.36
C GLN A 81 18.30 5.09 -4.69
N GLY A 82 18.23 6.43 -4.67
CA GLY A 82 18.08 7.24 -5.87
C GLY A 82 16.72 7.06 -6.56
N LEU A 83 15.73 6.55 -5.83
CA LEU A 83 14.37 6.32 -6.31
C LEU A 83 13.44 7.45 -5.88
N GLY A 84 12.43 7.73 -6.70
CA GLY A 84 11.32 8.58 -6.27
C GLY A 84 10.50 7.88 -5.20
N PHE A 85 9.84 8.64 -4.34
CA PHE A 85 8.86 8.10 -3.41
C PHE A 85 7.62 8.97 -3.33
N ILE A 86 6.49 8.33 -3.03
CA ILE A 86 5.21 8.99 -2.72
C ILE A 86 4.59 8.28 -1.53
N ILE A 87 4.01 9.05 -0.62
CA ILE A 87 3.25 8.54 0.52
C ILE A 87 1.80 8.99 0.36
N VAL A 88 0.90 8.01 0.30
CA VAL A 88 -0.56 8.22 0.28
C VAL A 88 -1.16 7.68 1.55
N GLU A 89 -1.99 8.46 2.24
CA GLU A 89 -2.66 8.06 3.47
C GLU A 89 -4.17 7.97 3.31
N TYR A 90 -4.73 6.98 3.98
CA TYR A 90 -6.14 6.62 4.07
C TYR A 90 -6.56 6.78 5.53
N LEU A 91 -7.24 7.89 5.81
CA LEU A 91 -7.73 8.23 7.14
C LEU A 91 -8.98 7.42 7.45
N GLU A 92 -8.95 6.65 8.54
CA GLU A 92 -10.10 5.88 9.04
C GLU A 92 -10.77 4.95 8.01
N CYS A 93 -10.06 4.60 6.93
CA CYS A 93 -10.50 3.67 5.90
C CYS A 93 -9.39 2.71 5.50
N ASP A 94 -9.76 1.59 4.87
CA ASP A 94 -8.81 0.62 4.34
C ASP A 94 -8.21 1.12 3.01
N VAL A 95 -6.98 0.70 2.73
CA VAL A 95 -6.36 0.91 1.42
C VAL A 95 -7.22 0.29 0.31
N ASP A 96 -7.45 1.06 -0.74
CA ASP A 96 -8.25 0.63 -1.89
C ASP A 96 -7.50 -0.44 -2.70
N GLN A 97 -8.09 -1.64 -2.78
CA GLN A 97 -7.52 -2.76 -3.53
C GLN A 97 -7.40 -2.46 -5.02
N LEU A 98 -8.32 -1.66 -5.60
CA LEU A 98 -8.22 -1.24 -6.99
C LEU A 98 -6.99 -0.34 -7.18
N PHE A 99 -6.71 0.56 -6.23
CA PHE A 99 -5.53 1.40 -6.32
C PHE A 99 -4.25 0.55 -6.26
N THR A 100 -4.17 -0.43 -5.34
CA THR A 100 -3.01 -1.34 -5.30
C THR A 100 -2.88 -2.21 -6.55
N ALA A 101 -3.99 -2.61 -7.19
CA ALA A 101 -3.95 -3.33 -8.45
C ALA A 101 -3.41 -2.44 -9.58
N ILE A 102 -3.85 -1.18 -9.65
CA ILE A 102 -3.32 -0.19 -10.59
C ILE A 102 -1.81 0.00 -10.39
N LEU A 103 -1.35 0.12 -9.15
CA LEU A 103 0.09 0.29 -8.85
C LEU A 103 0.94 -0.88 -9.39
N ASN A 104 0.42 -2.11 -9.41
CA ASN A 104 1.13 -3.26 -9.99
C ASN A 104 1.29 -3.17 -11.51
N ASP A 105 0.40 -2.46 -12.20
CA ASP A 105 0.39 -2.34 -13.67
C ASP A 105 1.04 -1.03 -14.17
N VAL A 106 1.35 -0.10 -13.27
CA VAL A 106 1.94 1.20 -13.62
C VAL A 106 3.46 1.09 -13.75
N ALA A 107 3.97 1.22 -14.98
CA ALA A 107 5.39 1.00 -15.30
C ALA A 107 6.39 1.93 -14.57
N ILE A 108 5.94 3.09 -14.08
CA ILE A 108 6.81 4.02 -13.33
C ILE A 108 6.98 3.62 -11.86
N VAL A 109 6.08 2.78 -11.34
CA VAL A 109 6.13 2.26 -9.97
C VAL A 109 7.13 1.11 -9.92
N ALA A 110 8.10 1.23 -9.02
CA ALA A 110 9.08 0.17 -8.77
C ALA A 110 8.56 -0.86 -7.77
N ASP A 111 7.95 -0.38 -6.68
CA ASP A 111 7.35 -1.21 -5.65
C ASP A 111 6.36 -0.37 -4.81
N TYR A 112 5.54 -1.04 -3.99
CA TYR A 112 4.76 -0.37 -2.96
C TYR A 112 4.65 -1.22 -1.69
N THR A 113 4.52 -0.55 -0.55
CA THR A 113 4.31 -1.20 0.75
C THR A 113 3.15 -0.53 1.46
N VAL A 114 2.17 -1.34 1.88
CA VAL A 114 1.08 -0.89 2.74
C VAL A 114 1.54 -0.91 4.20
N TYR A 115 1.24 0.16 4.93
CA TYR A 115 1.50 0.27 6.36
C TYR A 115 0.25 0.74 7.11
N GLY A 116 0.20 0.46 8.41
CA GLY A 116 -0.77 1.05 9.33
C GLY A 116 -0.03 1.93 10.35
N ARG A 117 -0.65 3.04 10.74
CA ARG A 117 -0.17 3.88 11.84
C ARG A 117 -1.32 4.32 12.72
N ASP A 118 -1.06 4.43 14.02
CA ASP A 118 -2.03 5.01 14.95
C ASP A 118 -2.10 6.53 14.74
N LEU A 119 -3.31 7.06 14.67
CA LEU A 119 -3.57 8.49 14.77
C LEU A 119 -3.50 8.82 16.26
N MET A 120 -2.31 9.13 16.79
CA MET A 120 -2.22 9.65 18.16
C MET A 120 -3.07 10.91 18.26
N GLU A 121 -4.08 10.89 19.12
CA GLU A 121 -4.84 12.09 19.51
C GLU A 121 -3.84 13.13 20.02
N GLY A 122 -3.70 14.23 19.28
CA GLY A 122 -2.99 15.43 19.72
C GLY A 122 -3.87 16.30 20.60
#